data_AF-A0A6M1NMU2-F1
#
_entry.id   AF-A0A6M1NMU2-F1
#
_cell.length_a   1.000
_cell.length_b   1.000
_cell.length_c   1.000
_cell.angle_alpha   90.00
_cell.angle_beta   90.00
_cell.angle_gamma   90.00
#
_symmetry.space_group_name_H-M   'P 1'
#
loop_
_entity.id
_entity.type
_entity.pdbx_description
1 polymer ?
#
loop_
_entity_poly.entity_id
_entity_poly.type
_entity_poly.pdbx_seq_one_letter_code
_entity_poly.pdbx_strand_id
1 'polypeptide(L)'
;MKKTLSLAALFVGIGLATFAQEQKDTERSFKRERKHPRTERKIANRTPEEIAKVKTEQLDKRLKFTDAQRTEVYSVQLEQAKQAVAHRDEMKKLQSKWREEMKDSQKKMGEILTPEQQQRLKESYAHRRKGKFRGTKGEFRKRGMIEKQTPDTENKEG
;
A
#
# COMPACT_ATOMS: atom_id res chain seq x y z
N MET A 1 -26.47 29.56 -58.48
CA MET A 1 -27.25 30.63 -57.79
C MET A 1 -27.99 29.95 -56.64
N LYS A 2 -27.88 30.29 -55.36
CA LYS A 2 -27.76 31.60 -54.69
C LYS A 2 -26.84 31.46 -53.46
N LYS A 3 -25.98 32.44 -53.24
CA LYS A 3 -25.12 32.62 -52.05
C LYS A 3 -25.80 33.65 -51.13
N THR A 4 -25.75 33.43 -49.82
CA THR A 4 -25.81 34.39 -48.69
C THR A 4 -25.91 33.51 -47.43
N LEU A 5 -24.88 33.30 -46.60
CA LEU A 5 -24.16 34.22 -45.73
C LEU A 5 -25.09 35.26 -45.06
N SER A 6 -25.61 34.92 -43.88
CA SER A 6 -25.83 35.90 -42.81
C SER A 6 -25.72 35.25 -41.44
N LEU A 7 -24.68 35.72 -40.78
CA LEU A 7 -24.21 35.51 -39.43
C LEU A 7 -25.19 36.17 -38.45
N ALA A 8 -25.84 35.39 -37.58
CA ALA A 8 -26.55 35.92 -36.42
C ALA A 8 -25.86 35.41 -35.16
N ALA A 9 -24.87 36.15 -34.72
CA ALA A 9 -24.26 36.01 -33.42
C ALA A 9 -25.20 36.66 -32.37
N LEU A 10 -25.89 35.83 -31.60
CA LEU A 10 -26.49 36.23 -30.31
C LEU A 10 -26.16 35.16 -29.26
N PHE A 11 -24.88 35.09 -28.90
CA PHE A 11 -24.44 34.40 -27.69
C PHE A 11 -24.62 35.34 -26.48
N VAL A 12 -25.86 35.50 -26.03
CA VAL A 12 -26.12 35.92 -24.64
C VAL A 12 -26.21 34.65 -23.83
N GLY A 13 -25.08 34.26 -23.29
CA GLY A 13 -24.92 33.06 -22.50
C GLY A 13 -23.61 33.13 -21.75
N ILE A 14 -23.53 34.07 -20.80
CA ILE A 14 -22.49 34.10 -19.77
C ILE A 14 -22.76 32.88 -18.88
N GLY A 15 -22.29 31.72 -19.33
CA GLY A 15 -22.07 30.55 -18.50
C GLY A 15 -20.58 30.49 -18.19
N LEU A 16 -20.22 30.85 -16.95
CA LEU A 16 -18.87 30.66 -16.39
C LEU A 16 -18.48 29.18 -16.47
N ALA A 17 -17.92 28.77 -17.61
CA ALA A 17 -17.22 27.50 -17.80
C ALA A 17 -15.74 27.76 -18.06
N THR A 18 -15.12 28.61 -17.25
CA THR A 18 -13.66 28.81 -17.24
C THR A 18 -13.08 28.22 -15.97
N PHE A 19 -13.09 26.89 -15.86
CA PHE A 19 -12.11 26.14 -15.06
C PHE A 19 -12.21 24.65 -15.40
N ALA A 20 -11.80 24.25 -16.61
CA ALA A 20 -11.72 22.82 -16.92
C ALA A 20 -10.66 22.39 -17.92
N GLN A 21 -10.01 23.29 -18.66
CA GLN A 21 -9.10 22.81 -19.71
C GLN A 21 -7.93 23.75 -19.99
N GLU A 22 -7.18 24.10 -18.96
CA GLU A 22 -5.81 24.58 -19.15
C GLU A 22 -4.89 23.93 -18.12
N GLN A 23 -4.48 22.71 -18.45
CA GLN A 23 -3.16 22.18 -18.12
C GLN A 23 -2.83 21.14 -19.18
N LYS A 24 -2.29 21.62 -20.30
CA LYS A 24 -1.34 20.83 -21.08
C LYS A 24 -0.07 20.72 -20.21
N ASP A 25 -0.07 19.76 -19.30
CA ASP A 25 1.16 19.34 -18.64
C ASP A 25 2.01 18.59 -19.68
N THR A 26 2.76 19.35 -20.46
CA THR A 26 4.03 18.88 -21.00
C THR A 26 5.00 18.73 -19.84
N GLU A 27 4.91 17.64 -19.07
CA GLU A 27 6.02 17.19 -18.24
C GLU A 27 6.05 15.68 -18.09
N ARG A 28 7.11 15.12 -18.69
CA ARG A 28 7.87 13.94 -18.24
C ARG A 28 7.15 12.59 -18.26
N SER A 29 7.59 11.80 -19.23
CA SER A 29 7.67 10.34 -19.22
C SER A 29 8.47 9.80 -18.02
N PHE A 30 8.02 10.04 -16.79
CA PHE A 30 8.36 9.19 -15.65
C PHE A 30 7.16 8.28 -15.38
N LYS A 31 6.86 7.38 -16.32
CA LYS A 31 6.33 6.07 -15.94
C LYS A 31 7.41 5.43 -15.07
N ARG A 32 7.39 5.74 -13.76
CA ARG A 32 8.07 4.93 -12.76
C ARG A 32 7.44 3.55 -12.92
N GLU A 33 8.13 2.67 -13.62
CA GLU A 33 7.91 1.22 -13.51
C GLU A 33 8.14 0.85 -12.05
N ARG A 34 7.15 1.09 -11.18
CA ARG A 34 7.08 0.46 -9.87
C ARG A 34 6.57 -0.97 -10.10
N LYS A 35 7.28 -1.75 -10.90
CA LYS A 35 7.38 -3.19 -10.66
C LYS A 35 8.29 -3.28 -9.42
N HIS A 36 7.90 -3.82 -8.27
CA HIS A 36 7.27 -5.11 -8.08
C HIS A 36 6.56 -5.19 -6.71
N PRO A 37 5.22 -5.22 -6.66
CA PRO A 37 4.48 -6.04 -5.69
C PRO A 37 4.14 -7.43 -6.25
N ARG A 38 4.51 -7.69 -7.52
CA ARG A 38 4.20 -8.96 -8.21
C ARG A 38 5.04 -10.14 -7.75
N THR A 39 6.26 -9.93 -7.25
CA THR A 39 7.12 -11.03 -6.79
C THR A 39 6.59 -11.65 -5.51
N GLU A 40 6.14 -10.85 -4.54
CA GLU A 40 5.47 -11.35 -3.32
C GLU A 40 4.16 -12.08 -3.65
N ARG A 41 3.33 -11.52 -4.56
CA ARG A 41 2.10 -12.19 -5.02
C ARG A 41 2.36 -13.52 -5.73
N LYS A 42 3.47 -13.66 -6.45
CA LYS A 42 3.83 -14.92 -7.14
C LYS A 42 4.22 -16.03 -6.17
N ILE A 43 4.69 -15.71 -4.97
CA ILE A 43 5.01 -16.70 -3.93
C ILE A 43 3.74 -17.04 -3.13
N ALA A 44 2.84 -16.08 -2.97
CA ALA A 44 1.60 -16.24 -2.22
C ALA A 44 0.61 -17.26 -2.81
N ASN A 45 0.82 -17.77 -4.03
CA ASN A 45 -0.03 -18.79 -4.66
C ASN A 45 0.67 -20.13 -4.88
N ARG A 46 1.92 -20.29 -4.43
CA ARG A 46 2.69 -21.52 -4.61
C ARG A 46 2.30 -22.58 -3.60
N THR A 47 2.56 -23.84 -3.97
CA THR A 47 2.44 -24.97 -3.05
C THR A 47 3.57 -24.93 -1.99
N PRO A 48 3.40 -25.54 -0.81
CA PRO A 48 4.46 -25.64 0.19
C PRO A 48 5.74 -26.27 -0.38
N GLU A 49 5.63 -27.26 -1.26
CA GLU A 49 6.76 -27.95 -1.89
C GLU A 49 7.54 -27.04 -2.84
N GLU A 50 6.84 -26.27 -3.68
CA GLU A 50 7.48 -25.28 -4.55
C GLU A 50 8.19 -24.19 -3.75
N ILE A 51 7.59 -23.77 -2.63
CA ILE A 51 8.20 -22.79 -1.72
C ILE A 51 9.46 -23.38 -1.09
N ALA A 52 9.38 -24.63 -0.61
CA ALA A 52 10.51 -25.32 -0.02
C ALA A 52 11.66 -25.43 -1.02
N LYS A 53 11.40 -25.97 -2.21
CA LYS A 53 12.38 -26.13 -3.28
C LYS A 53 13.08 -24.81 -3.62
N VAL A 54 12.31 -23.74 -3.83
CA VAL A 54 12.86 -22.43 -4.18
C VAL A 54 13.71 -21.86 -3.04
N LYS A 55 13.31 -22.06 -1.78
CA LYS A 55 14.11 -21.64 -0.62
C LYS A 55 15.39 -22.44 -0.49
N THR A 56 15.32 -23.77 -0.66
CA THR A 56 16.49 -24.64 -0.66
C THR A 56 17.47 -24.24 -1.75
N GLU A 57 17.01 -24.05 -2.99
CA GLU A 57 17.84 -23.61 -4.13
C GLU A 57 18.48 -22.23 -3.88
N GLN A 58 17.78 -21.31 -3.23
CA GLN A 58 18.34 -19.99 -2.88
C GLN A 58 19.43 -20.07 -1.83
N LEU A 59 19.25 -20.92 -0.82
CA LEU A 59 20.26 -21.16 0.21
C LEU A 59 21.47 -21.90 -0.36
N ASP A 60 21.22 -22.90 -1.21
CA ASP A 60 22.24 -23.68 -1.87
C ASP A 60 23.13 -22.82 -2.78
N LYS A 61 22.56 -21.85 -3.50
CA LYS A 61 23.35 -20.88 -4.29
C LYS A 61 24.33 -20.06 -3.44
N ARG A 62 24.05 -19.87 -2.15
CA ARG A 62 24.88 -19.06 -1.25
C ARG A 62 25.85 -19.90 -0.45
N LEU A 63 25.43 -21.10 -0.04
CA LEU A 63 26.15 -21.93 0.92
C LEU A 63 26.75 -23.21 0.29
N LYS A 64 26.34 -23.56 -0.94
CA LYS A 64 26.79 -24.72 -1.72
C LYS A 64 26.72 -26.02 -0.92
N PHE A 65 25.52 -26.52 -0.70
CA PHE A 65 25.31 -27.72 0.11
C PHE A 65 25.81 -28.99 -0.58
N THR A 66 26.17 -30.00 0.22
CA THR A 66 26.26 -31.37 -0.27
C THR A 66 24.86 -31.96 -0.50
N ASP A 67 24.75 -33.06 -1.24
CA ASP A 67 23.43 -33.67 -1.53
C ASP A 67 22.71 -34.16 -0.27
N ALA A 68 23.46 -34.66 0.72
CA ALA A 68 22.92 -35.03 2.02
C ALA A 68 22.36 -33.81 2.75
N GLN A 69 23.13 -32.72 2.83
CA GLN A 69 22.69 -31.47 3.46
C GLN A 69 21.48 -30.87 2.74
N ARG A 70 21.47 -30.89 1.39
CA ARG A 70 20.34 -30.36 0.60
C ARG A 70 19.03 -31.07 0.95
N THR A 71 19.07 -32.37 1.21
CA THR A 71 17.89 -33.18 1.56
C THR A 71 17.35 -32.80 2.95
N GLU A 72 18.23 -32.68 3.95
CA GLU A 72 17.85 -32.26 5.31
C GLU A 72 17.35 -30.80 5.33
N VAL A 73 18.02 -29.93 4.59
CA VAL A 73 17.64 -28.53 4.48
C VAL A 73 16.26 -28.43 3.82
N TYR A 74 16.01 -29.18 2.75
CA TYR A 74 14.71 -29.24 2.09
C TYR A 74 13.58 -29.68 3.02
N SER A 75 13.77 -30.73 3.85
CA SER A 75 12.74 -31.20 4.77
C SER A 75 12.35 -30.10 5.78
N VAL A 76 13.35 -29.39 6.33
CA VAL A 76 13.12 -28.25 7.23
C VAL A 76 12.36 -27.12 6.52
N GLN A 77 12.72 -26.78 5.27
CA GLN A 77 11.96 -25.75 4.53
C GLN A 77 10.54 -26.18 4.19
N LEU A 78 10.30 -27.48 3.98
CA LEU A 78 8.97 -28.00 3.69
C LEU A 78 8.04 -27.84 4.89
N GLU A 79 8.50 -28.17 6.09
CA GLU A 79 7.73 -27.96 7.32
C GLU A 79 7.42 -26.47 7.54
N GLN A 80 8.42 -25.61 7.41
CA GLN A 80 8.23 -24.16 7.50
C GLN A 80 7.27 -23.62 6.43
N ALA A 81 7.32 -24.17 5.22
CA ALA A 81 6.43 -23.77 4.14
C ALA A 81 4.98 -24.19 4.42
N LYS A 82 4.76 -25.39 4.97
CA LYS A 82 3.42 -25.86 5.40
C LYS A 82 2.84 -24.94 6.47
N GLN A 83 3.62 -24.61 7.51
CA GLN A 83 3.21 -23.68 8.57
C GLN A 83 2.88 -22.29 8.00
N ALA A 84 3.72 -21.78 7.10
CA ALA A 84 3.50 -20.47 6.49
C ALA A 84 2.21 -20.43 5.66
N VAL A 85 1.90 -21.50 4.91
CA VAL A 85 0.66 -21.60 4.13
C VAL A 85 -0.57 -21.68 5.04
N ALA A 86 -0.51 -22.51 6.09
CA ALA A 86 -1.60 -22.61 7.07
C ALA A 86 -1.89 -21.25 7.73
N HIS A 87 -0.87 -20.59 8.27
CA HIS A 87 -0.99 -19.26 8.86
C HIS A 87 -1.52 -18.23 7.87
N ARG A 88 -1.06 -18.24 6.61
CA ARG A 88 -1.58 -17.34 5.57
C ARG A 88 -3.08 -17.52 5.37
N ASP A 89 -3.56 -18.76 5.32
CA ASP A 89 -4.96 -19.06 5.05
C ASP A 89 -5.85 -18.74 6.27
N GLU A 90 -5.34 -18.91 7.50
CA GLU A 90 -5.97 -18.38 8.72
C GLU A 90 -6.10 -16.86 8.68
N MET A 91 -5.02 -16.15 8.35
CA MET A 91 -5.04 -14.69 8.25
C MET A 91 -5.99 -14.19 7.16
N LYS A 92 -6.12 -14.91 6.03
CA LYS A 92 -7.12 -14.59 5.01
C LYS A 92 -8.54 -14.67 5.55
N LYS A 93 -8.86 -15.71 6.33
CA LYS A 93 -10.18 -15.88 6.95
C LYS A 93 -10.45 -14.79 8.00
N LEU A 94 -9.45 -14.46 8.82
CA LEU A 94 -9.58 -13.37 9.79
C LEU A 94 -9.81 -12.04 9.08
N GLN A 95 -9.07 -11.79 8.01
CA GLN A 95 -9.19 -10.57 7.21
C GLN A 95 -10.53 -10.46 6.51
N SER A 96 -11.10 -11.57 6.01
CA SER A 96 -12.43 -11.54 5.40
C SER A 96 -13.51 -11.22 6.43
N LYS A 97 -13.48 -11.85 7.61
CA LYS A 97 -14.40 -11.55 8.71
C LYS A 97 -14.33 -10.08 9.13
N TRP A 98 -13.11 -9.58 9.35
CA TRP A 98 -12.91 -8.17 9.70
C TRP A 98 -13.45 -7.22 8.62
N ARG A 99 -13.30 -7.56 7.32
CA ARG A 99 -13.87 -6.74 6.25
C ARG A 99 -15.40 -6.71 6.26
N GLU A 100 -16.04 -7.81 6.62
CA GLU A 100 -17.50 -7.89 6.76
C GLU A 100 -17.97 -7.06 7.95
N GLU A 101 -17.35 -7.24 9.12
CA GLU A 101 -17.63 -6.45 10.32
C GLU A 101 -17.47 -4.95 10.07
N MET A 102 -16.42 -4.54 9.34
CA MET A 102 -16.21 -3.14 8.96
C MET A 102 -17.30 -2.62 8.03
N LYS A 103 -17.79 -3.43 7.08
CA LYS A 103 -18.90 -3.02 6.20
C LYS A 103 -20.19 -2.83 7.00
N ASP A 104 -20.47 -3.74 7.93
CA ASP A 104 -21.68 -3.65 8.75
C ASP A 104 -21.61 -2.48 9.73
N SER A 105 -20.45 -2.23 10.34
CA SER A 105 -20.20 -1.03 11.12
C SER A 105 -20.38 0.26 10.29
N GLN A 106 -19.90 0.27 9.04
CA GLN A 106 -20.10 1.40 8.13
C GLN A 106 -21.57 1.63 7.78
N LYS A 107 -22.37 0.56 7.58
CA LYS A 107 -23.82 0.68 7.34
C LYS A 107 -24.53 1.28 8.54
N LYS A 108 -24.30 0.73 9.74
CA LYS A 108 -24.87 1.25 10.99
C LYS A 108 -24.51 2.72 11.22
N MET A 109 -23.26 3.09 10.95
CA MET A 109 -22.82 4.48 11.01
C MET A 109 -23.57 5.34 9.98
N GLY A 110 -23.78 4.84 8.76
CA GLY A 110 -24.56 5.51 7.73
C GLY A 110 -25.99 5.79 8.16
N GLU A 111 -26.65 4.85 8.83
CA GLU A 111 -28.04 5.00 9.31
C GLU A 111 -28.17 6.09 10.41
N ILE A 112 -27.11 6.33 11.19
CA ILE A 112 -27.10 7.33 12.28
C ILE A 112 -26.79 8.74 11.74
N LEU A 113 -25.95 8.85 10.70
CA LEU A 113 -25.46 10.14 10.23
C LEU A 113 -26.44 10.84 9.29
N THR A 114 -26.53 12.17 9.40
CA THR A 114 -27.27 12.98 8.43
C THR A 114 -26.58 12.98 7.05
N PRO A 115 -27.29 13.25 5.95
CA PRO A 115 -26.69 13.27 4.61
C PRO A 115 -25.47 14.20 4.49
N GLU A 116 -25.52 15.37 5.13
CA GLU A 116 -24.39 16.32 5.17
C GLU A 116 -23.18 15.75 5.93
N GLN A 117 -23.41 15.08 7.06
CA GLN A 117 -22.35 14.44 7.84
C GLN A 117 -21.72 13.26 7.09
N GLN A 118 -22.52 12.46 6.37
CA GLN A 118 -22.01 11.39 5.51
C GLN A 118 -21.10 11.94 4.39
N GLN A 119 -21.46 13.08 3.80
CA GLN A 119 -20.68 13.72 2.75
C GLN A 119 -19.31 14.19 3.30
N ARG A 120 -19.29 14.86 4.45
CA ARG A 120 -18.06 15.26 5.14
C ARG A 120 -17.18 14.06 5.49
N LEU A 121 -17.79 12.95 5.92
CA LEU A 121 -17.07 11.71 6.21
C LEU A 121 -16.42 11.12 4.95
N LYS A 122 -17.14 11.06 3.82
CA LYS A 122 -16.61 10.60 2.52
C LYS A 122 -15.43 11.46 2.05
N GLU A 123 -15.56 12.78 2.17
CA GLU A 123 -14.49 13.72 1.83
C GLU A 123 -13.25 13.53 2.70
N SER A 124 -13.44 13.29 4.00
CA SER A 124 -12.33 12.99 4.92
C SER A 124 -11.57 11.70 4.51
N TYR A 125 -12.29 10.65 4.08
CA TYR A 125 -11.68 9.42 3.58
C TYR A 125 -10.94 9.64 2.25
N ALA A 126 -11.53 10.41 1.34
CA ALA A 126 -10.90 10.75 0.06
C ALA A 126 -9.62 11.57 0.28
N HIS A 127 -9.63 12.52 1.22
CA HIS A 127 -8.47 13.32 1.58
C HIS A 127 -7.36 12.45 2.19
N ARG A 128 -7.69 11.53 3.11
CA ARG A 128 -6.71 10.56 3.66
C ARG A 128 -6.12 9.64 2.60
N ARG A 129 -6.89 9.25 1.58
CA ARG A 129 -6.39 8.41 0.46
C ARG A 129 -5.49 9.19 -0.51
N LYS A 130 -5.76 10.49 -0.71
CA LYS A 130 -4.94 11.41 -1.53
C LYS A 130 -3.70 11.91 -0.82
N GLY A 131 -3.78 12.05 0.51
CA GLY A 131 -2.65 12.23 1.41
C GLY A 131 -1.80 10.99 1.39
N LYS A 132 -0.96 10.85 0.36
CA LYS A 132 0.17 9.92 0.36
C LYS A 132 0.81 10.06 1.73
N PHE A 133 0.91 8.95 2.46
CA PHE A 133 1.79 8.82 3.60
C PHE A 133 3.21 9.18 3.13
N ARG A 134 3.48 10.49 3.13
CA ARG A 134 4.75 11.15 2.86
C ARG A 134 5.51 11.34 4.17
N GLY A 135 5.16 10.57 5.20
CA GLY A 135 6.05 10.28 6.30
C GLY A 135 7.25 9.54 5.74
N THR A 136 8.27 10.30 5.39
CA THR A 136 9.64 9.83 5.22
C THR A 136 9.93 8.88 6.38
N LYS A 137 10.21 7.61 6.04
CA LYS A 137 10.55 6.53 6.98
C LYS A 137 11.71 6.90 7.94
N GLY A 138 12.37 8.05 7.72
CA GLY A 138 13.42 8.62 8.57
C GLY A 138 12.94 9.49 9.74
N GLU A 139 11.74 10.07 9.73
CA GLU A 139 11.29 10.94 10.84
C GLU A 139 10.89 10.15 12.09
N PHE A 140 10.32 8.96 11.92
CA PHE A 140 9.99 8.06 13.04
C PHE A 140 11.23 7.59 13.81
N ARG A 141 12.41 7.52 13.16
CA ARG A 141 13.66 7.14 13.85
C ARG A 141 14.25 8.28 14.69
N LYS A 142 14.01 9.55 14.32
CA LYS A 142 14.51 10.70 15.08
C LYS A 142 13.77 10.92 16.40
N ARG A 143 12.47 10.61 16.45
CA ARG A 143 11.67 10.73 17.70
C ARG A 143 11.97 9.68 18.76
N GLY A 144 12.62 8.57 18.40
CA GLY A 144 13.07 7.53 19.35
C GLY A 144 14.44 7.81 19.98
N MET A 145 15.15 8.86 19.55
CA MET A 145 16.40 9.34 20.15
C MET A 145 16.16 10.60 20.99
N ILE A 146 15.08 10.64 21.76
CA ILE A 146 15.01 11.57 22.90
C ILE A 146 15.89 10.95 23.98
N GLU A 147 17.16 11.35 23.94
CA GLU A 147 18.06 11.54 25.08
C GLU A 147 17.75 10.67 26.31
N LYS A 148 18.37 9.48 26.39
CA LYS A 148 18.75 8.98 27.70
C LYS A 148 19.87 9.90 28.21
N GLN A 149 19.49 11.02 28.82
CA GLN A 149 20.40 11.76 29.70
C GLN A 149 20.69 10.83 30.89
N THR A 150 21.80 10.10 30.83
CA THR A 150 22.40 9.55 32.05
C THR A 150 22.94 10.75 32.82
N PRO A 151 22.48 11.01 34.07
CA PRO A 151 23.11 12.04 34.89
C PRO A 151 24.55 11.62 35.17
N ASP A 152 25.50 12.46 34.77
CA ASP A 152 26.90 12.33 35.14
C ASP A 152 26.99 12.39 36.67
N THR A 153 27.38 11.29 37.30
CA THR A 153 27.75 11.30 38.71
C THR A 153 29.06 12.07 38.85
N GLU A 154 28.96 13.34 39.24
CA GLU A 154 30.07 14.15 39.72
C GLU A 154 30.75 13.43 40.91
N ASN A 155 31.87 12.76 40.65
CA ASN A 155 32.84 12.45 41.69
C ASN A 155 33.62 13.74 42.00
N LYS A 156 33.21 14.44 43.06
CA LYS A 156 34.05 15.45 43.72
C LYS A 156 34.99 14.74 44.69
N GLU A 157 36.23 14.54 44.26
CA GLU A 157 37.38 14.49 45.17
C GLU A 157 38.12 15.82 45.03
N GLY A 158 38.33 16.51 46.16
CA GLY A 158 39.00 17.81 46.25
C GLY A 158 38.45 18.67 47.37
#